data_AF-A0A9X7B540-F1
#
_entry.id   AF-A0A9X7B540-F1
#
_cell.length_a   1.000
_cell.length_b   1.000
_cell.length_c   1.000
_cell.angle_alpha   90.00
_cell.angle_beta   90.00
_cell.angle_gamma   90.00
#
_symmetry.space_group_name_H-M   'P 1'
#
loop_
_entity.id
_entity.type
_entity.pdbx_description
1 polymer ?
#
loop_
_entity_poly.entity_id
_entity_poly.type
_entity_poly.pdbx_seq_one_letter_code
_entity_poly.pdbx_strand_id
1 'polypeptide(L)'
;LEENKRGMEAVKTVSLETLIREKNPEFIFADIVQKVLSGKTPEVINGIHVQLQNDIFSVDLDLSSLGLEKSYNQVEKTRRIKNLSVTLPALLGPYQDVEATLSLGGETVTLSRGVDDSGLFITDLNDSRFLPFEGMDLLSGTLNLSLFHTGQDGDQRSLLESLNDVIFHIRYVMK
;
A
#
# COMPACT_ATOMS: atom_id res chain seq x y z
N LEU A 1 20.42 11.84 -25.82
CA LEU A 1 21.40 11.84 -24.72
C LEU A 1 21.16 12.97 -23.71
N GLU A 2 20.51 14.08 -24.06
CA GLU A 2 20.14 15.16 -23.11
C GLU A 2 19.10 14.74 -22.04
N GLU A 3 18.31 13.68 -22.28
CA GLU A 3 17.35 13.13 -21.30
C GLU A 3 17.96 12.12 -20.29
N ASN A 4 19.27 11.83 -20.38
CA ASN A 4 19.94 10.88 -19.47
C ASN A 4 20.53 11.57 -18.22
N LYS A 5 19.77 12.49 -17.60
CA LYS A 5 20.14 13.03 -16.29
C LYS A 5 19.67 12.07 -15.20
N ARG A 6 20.56 11.78 -14.25
CA ARG A 6 20.21 10.98 -13.06
C ARG A 6 19.11 11.71 -12.29
N GLY A 7 17.97 11.04 -12.10
CA GLY A 7 16.89 11.57 -11.27
C GLY A 7 17.24 11.46 -9.79
N MET A 8 16.52 12.19 -8.94
CA MET A 8 16.68 12.09 -7.49
C MET A 8 15.87 10.88 -7.00
N GLU A 9 16.56 9.86 -6.51
CA GLU A 9 15.96 8.65 -5.95
C GLU A 9 15.54 8.91 -4.49
N ALA A 10 14.30 8.57 -4.14
CA ALA A 10 13.75 8.74 -2.80
C ALA A 10 12.90 7.54 -2.39
N VAL A 11 12.75 7.35 -1.08
CA VAL A 11 11.86 6.36 -0.48
C VAL A 11 10.85 7.09 0.40
N LYS A 12 9.57 6.77 0.24
CA LYS A 12 8.49 7.15 1.14
C LYS A 12 7.88 5.89 1.73
N THR A 13 8.04 5.72 3.04
CA THR A 13 7.28 4.72 3.80
C THR A 13 5.96 5.36 4.25
N VAL A 14 4.84 4.71 3.94
CA VAL A 14 3.50 5.16 4.25
C VAL A 14 2.86 4.14 5.18
N SER A 15 2.68 4.51 6.44
CA SER A 15 1.89 3.78 7.43
C SER A 15 0.47 4.35 7.42
N LEU A 16 -0.53 3.48 7.22
CA LEU A 16 -1.93 3.93 7.25
C LEU A 16 -2.34 4.38 8.64
N GLU A 17 -1.88 3.71 9.70
CA GLU A 17 -2.09 4.15 11.08
C GLU A 17 -1.60 5.59 11.27
N THR A 18 -0.38 5.89 10.80
CA THR A 18 0.20 7.24 10.90
C THR A 18 -0.67 8.27 10.17
N LEU A 19 -1.07 7.99 8.93
CA LEU A 19 -1.91 8.89 8.13
C LEU A 19 -3.30 9.12 8.73
N ILE A 20 -3.89 8.11 9.35
CA ILE A 20 -5.17 8.23 10.06
C ILE A 20 -5.01 9.12 11.29
N ARG A 21 -3.96 8.89 12.07
CA ARG A 21 -3.68 9.62 13.32
C ARG A 21 -3.32 11.08 13.12
N GLU A 22 -2.78 11.45 11.95
CA GLU A 22 -2.57 12.87 11.58
C GLU A 22 -3.86 13.70 11.61
N LYS A 23 -5.01 13.09 11.30
CA LYS A 23 -6.33 13.75 11.37
C LYS A 23 -7.07 13.44 12.65
N ASN A 24 -6.91 12.21 13.16
CA ASN A 24 -7.63 11.70 14.32
C ASN A 24 -6.66 11.02 15.31
N PRO A 25 -5.98 11.77 16.20
CA PRO A 25 -4.89 11.25 17.04
C PRO A 25 -5.24 10.05 17.93
N GLU A 26 -6.50 9.97 18.35
CA GLU A 26 -7.07 8.93 19.22
C GLU A 26 -7.46 7.65 18.48
N PHE A 27 -7.43 7.64 17.14
CA PHE A 27 -7.77 6.46 16.35
C PHE A 27 -6.61 5.50 16.27
N ILE A 28 -6.92 4.20 16.27
CA ILE A 28 -5.98 3.10 16.02
C ILE A 28 -6.48 2.34 14.79
N PHE A 29 -5.58 1.91 13.91
CA PHE A 29 -5.97 1.19 12.70
C PHE A 29 -6.69 -0.13 13.00
N ALA A 30 -6.27 -0.85 14.04
CA ALA A 30 -6.94 -2.06 14.52
C ALA A 30 -8.43 -1.84 14.84
N ASP A 31 -8.85 -0.66 15.32
CA ASP A 31 -10.27 -0.37 15.58
C ASP A 31 -11.08 -0.26 14.28
N ILE A 32 -10.46 0.22 13.20
CA ILE A 32 -11.07 0.26 11.86
C ILE A 32 -11.26 -1.17 11.35
N VAL A 33 -10.26 -2.02 11.54
CA VAL A 33 -10.36 -3.45 11.24
C VAL A 33 -11.52 -4.07 12.03
N GLN A 34 -11.59 -3.88 13.34
CA GLN A 34 -12.71 -4.40 14.16
C GLN A 34 -14.08 -3.88 13.70
N LYS A 35 -14.17 -2.62 13.26
CA LYS A 35 -15.42 -2.07 12.69
C LYS A 35 -15.84 -2.83 11.44
N VAL A 36 -14.95 -3.04 10.45
CA VAL A 36 -15.31 -3.79 9.24
C VAL A 36 -15.61 -5.26 9.53
N LEU A 37 -14.88 -5.88 10.45
CA LEU A 37 -15.14 -7.25 10.91
C LEU A 37 -16.52 -7.40 11.57
N SER A 38 -17.03 -6.33 12.19
CA SER A 38 -18.39 -6.26 12.77
C SER A 38 -19.49 -5.93 11.75
N GLY A 39 -19.14 -5.83 10.46
CA GLY A 39 -20.07 -5.51 9.37
C GLY A 39 -20.43 -4.02 9.26
N LYS A 40 -19.64 -3.13 9.87
CA LYS A 40 -19.83 -1.67 9.77
C LYS A 40 -18.86 -1.08 8.76
N THR A 41 -19.31 -0.08 8.01
CA THR A 41 -18.46 0.67 7.08
C THR A 41 -17.81 1.87 7.81
N PRO A 42 -16.47 1.92 7.91
CA PRO A 42 -15.75 3.08 8.43
C PRO A 42 -15.93 4.30 7.51
N GLU A 43 -15.84 5.50 8.09
CA GLU A 43 -15.72 6.72 7.30
C GLU A 43 -14.36 6.79 6.59
N VAL A 44 -14.30 7.46 5.45
CA VAL A 44 -13.05 7.72 4.74
C VAL A 44 -12.22 8.74 5.52
N ILE A 45 -10.98 8.38 5.86
CA ILE A 45 -10.08 9.24 6.65
C ILE A 45 -8.83 9.53 5.82
N ASN A 46 -8.54 10.81 5.56
CA ASN A 46 -7.32 11.23 4.87
C ASN A 46 -7.06 10.53 3.51
N GLY A 47 -8.12 10.30 2.73
CA GLY A 47 -8.04 9.58 1.45
C GLY A 47 -7.90 8.07 1.59
N ILE A 48 -8.08 7.53 2.81
CA ILE A 48 -8.04 6.10 3.11
C ILE A 48 -9.47 5.59 3.25
N HIS A 49 -9.84 4.62 2.42
CA HIS A 49 -11.11 3.91 2.50
C HIS A 49 -10.84 2.44 2.81
N VAL A 50 -11.52 1.90 3.81
CA VAL A 50 -11.34 0.52 4.29
C VAL A 50 -12.69 -0.17 4.29
N GLN A 51 -12.75 -1.38 3.74
CA GLN A 51 -13.98 -2.14 3.65
C GLN A 51 -13.72 -3.64 3.74
N LEU A 52 -14.74 -4.40 4.12
CA LEU A 52 -14.80 -5.85 4.01
C LEU A 52 -16.07 -6.21 3.25
N GLN A 53 -15.93 -6.74 2.04
CA GLN A 53 -17.06 -7.11 1.19
C GLN A 53 -16.73 -8.41 0.45
N ASN A 54 -17.70 -9.33 0.37
CA ASN A 54 -17.55 -10.62 -0.31
C ASN A 54 -16.29 -11.38 0.15
N ASP A 55 -16.06 -11.42 1.47
CA ASP A 55 -14.90 -12.04 2.11
C ASP A 55 -13.53 -11.47 1.71
N ILE A 56 -13.52 -10.26 1.13
CA ILE A 56 -12.31 -9.52 0.75
C ILE A 56 -12.22 -8.24 1.57
N PHE A 57 -11.20 -8.15 2.40
CA PHE A 57 -10.80 -6.92 3.06
C PHE A 57 -10.01 -6.09 2.06
N SER A 58 -10.34 -4.82 1.88
CA SER A 58 -9.59 -3.94 1.01
C SER A 58 -9.35 -2.58 1.62
N VAL A 59 -8.22 -2.00 1.23
CA VAL A 59 -7.82 -0.65 1.56
C VAL A 59 -7.49 0.10 0.28
N ASP A 60 -8.17 1.21 0.08
CA ASP A 60 -7.83 2.21 -0.93
C ASP A 60 -7.08 3.36 -0.28
N LEU A 61 -5.96 3.75 -0.87
CA LEU A 61 -5.19 4.95 -0.52
C LEU A 61 -5.13 5.88 -1.73
N ASP A 62 -5.74 7.05 -1.63
CA ASP A 62 -5.57 8.13 -2.60
C ASP A 62 -4.15 8.70 -2.50
N LEU A 63 -3.35 8.52 -3.55
CA LEU A 63 -1.95 8.96 -3.56
C LEU A 63 -1.81 10.49 -3.45
N SER A 64 -2.84 11.25 -3.86
CA SER A 64 -2.83 12.71 -3.73
C SER A 64 -2.90 13.17 -2.26
N SER A 65 -3.37 12.32 -1.34
CA SER A 65 -3.42 12.64 0.09
C SER A 65 -2.04 12.62 0.77
N LEU A 66 -1.01 12.06 0.11
CA LEU A 66 0.33 11.91 0.67
C LEU A 66 1.14 13.22 0.74
N GLY A 67 0.68 14.30 0.09
CA GLY A 67 1.35 15.60 0.11
C GLY A 67 2.74 15.61 -0.53
N LEU A 68 3.00 14.67 -1.45
CA LEU A 68 4.34 14.46 -2.02
C LEU A 68 4.75 15.54 -3.01
N GLU A 69 3.81 16.34 -3.52
CA GLU A 69 4.04 17.45 -4.44
C GLU A 69 4.94 18.53 -3.84
N LYS A 70 4.98 18.67 -2.51
CA LYS A 70 5.85 19.61 -1.79
C LYS A 70 7.10 18.98 -1.21
N SER A 71 7.27 17.66 -1.34
CA SER A 71 8.42 16.96 -0.77
C SER A 71 9.74 17.49 -1.34
N TYR A 72 10.73 17.65 -0.46
CA TYR A 72 12.08 18.17 -0.77
C TYR A 72 12.10 19.59 -1.38
N ASN A 73 11.01 20.36 -1.26
CA ASN A 73 10.87 21.67 -1.92
C ASN A 73 11.11 21.61 -3.45
N GLN A 74 10.79 20.47 -4.09
CA GLN A 74 10.95 20.26 -5.53
C GLN A 74 9.57 20.27 -6.23
N VAL A 75 8.84 21.38 -6.14
CA VAL A 75 7.42 21.44 -6.57
C VAL A 75 7.27 21.24 -8.08
N GLU A 76 8.27 21.64 -8.84
CA GLU A 76 8.33 21.58 -10.30
C GLU A 76 8.66 20.20 -10.87
N LYS A 77 9.12 19.25 -10.03
CA LYS A 77 9.57 17.93 -10.49
C LYS A 77 8.41 16.95 -10.68
N THR A 78 8.54 16.08 -11.68
CA THR A 78 7.65 14.91 -11.80
C THR A 78 8.10 13.82 -10.83
N ARG A 79 7.16 13.02 -10.29
CA ARG A 79 7.47 11.90 -9.39
C ARG A 79 6.96 10.61 -10.00
N ARG A 80 7.89 9.71 -10.31
CA ARG A 80 7.60 8.45 -10.98
C ARG A 80 7.97 7.30 -10.06
N ILE A 81 7.03 6.39 -9.84
CA ILE A 81 7.30 5.17 -9.06
C ILE A 81 8.41 4.38 -9.76
N LYS A 82 9.39 3.88 -8.99
CA LYS A 82 10.41 2.93 -9.44
C LYS A 82 10.10 1.53 -8.94
N ASN A 83 9.60 1.41 -7.71
CA ASN A 83 9.16 0.15 -7.13
C ASN A 83 8.20 0.44 -5.97
N LEU A 84 7.26 -0.48 -5.77
CA LEU A 84 6.34 -0.48 -4.65
C LEU A 84 6.39 -1.85 -3.96
N SER A 85 6.43 -1.84 -2.63
CA SER A 85 6.30 -3.05 -1.82
C SER A 85 5.43 -2.80 -0.60
N VAL A 86 4.92 -3.88 0.00
CA VAL A 86 3.99 -3.83 1.13
C VAL A 86 4.53 -4.64 2.30
N THR A 87 4.35 -4.09 3.50
CA THR A 87 4.47 -4.82 4.76
C THR A 87 3.12 -4.82 5.47
N LEU A 88 2.70 -5.97 5.96
CA LEU A 88 1.50 -6.23 6.73
C LEU A 88 1.90 -6.72 8.12
N PRO A 89 2.00 -5.83 9.13
CA PRO A 89 2.29 -6.21 10.51
C PRO A 89 1.12 -7.00 11.13
N ALA A 90 1.12 -8.30 10.87
CA ALA A 90 0.15 -9.28 11.35
C ALA A 90 0.85 -10.54 11.89
N LEU A 91 0.15 -11.32 12.69
CA LEU A 91 0.61 -12.62 13.16
C LEU A 91 0.35 -13.67 12.08
N LEU A 92 1.44 -14.22 11.54
CA LEU A 92 1.40 -15.39 10.66
C LEU A 92 1.84 -16.64 11.43
N GLY A 93 1.10 -17.72 11.23
CA GLY A 93 1.48 -19.04 11.69
C GLY A 93 2.70 -19.59 10.94
N PRO A 94 3.34 -20.66 11.45
CA PRO A 94 4.40 -21.34 10.72
C PRO A 94 3.91 -21.81 9.36
N TYR A 95 4.65 -21.47 8.30
CA TYR A 95 4.33 -21.83 6.91
C TYR A 95 2.97 -21.31 6.42
N GLN A 96 2.46 -20.25 7.04
CA GLN A 96 1.27 -19.56 6.55
C GLN A 96 1.69 -18.49 5.54
N ASP A 97 1.15 -18.60 4.33
CA ASP A 97 1.28 -17.58 3.29
C ASP A 97 0.18 -16.52 3.41
N VAL A 98 0.39 -15.39 2.73
CA VAL A 98 -0.62 -14.36 2.54
C VAL A 98 -1.23 -14.53 1.15
N GLU A 99 -2.54 -14.37 0.99
CA GLU A 99 -3.16 -14.17 -0.32
C GLU A 99 -3.71 -12.76 -0.39
N ALA A 100 -2.96 -11.89 -1.07
CA ALA A 100 -3.33 -10.51 -1.29
C ALA A 100 -2.97 -10.03 -2.70
N THR A 101 -3.59 -8.94 -3.12
CA THR A 101 -3.22 -8.21 -4.32
C THR A 101 -2.97 -6.74 -4.02
N LEU A 102 -2.04 -6.16 -4.74
CA LEU A 102 -1.81 -4.73 -4.81
C LEU A 102 -2.12 -4.25 -6.23
N SER A 103 -2.93 -3.21 -6.37
CA SER A 103 -3.34 -2.65 -7.66
C SER A 103 -3.14 -1.14 -7.72
N LEU A 104 -2.70 -0.65 -8.87
CA LEU A 104 -2.59 0.77 -9.19
C LEU A 104 -2.75 0.96 -10.70
N GLY A 105 -3.61 1.90 -11.12
CA GLY A 105 -3.71 2.28 -12.54
C GLY A 105 -4.08 1.15 -13.51
N GLY A 106 -4.75 0.09 -13.04
CA GLY A 106 -5.13 -1.08 -13.82
C GLY A 106 -4.07 -2.18 -13.91
N GLU A 107 -2.89 -1.97 -13.33
CA GLU A 107 -1.91 -3.03 -13.08
C GLU A 107 -2.16 -3.66 -11.71
N THR A 108 -1.91 -4.97 -11.58
CA THR A 108 -2.10 -5.73 -10.35
C THR A 108 -0.95 -6.72 -10.15
N VAL A 109 -0.46 -6.84 -8.92
CA VAL A 109 0.47 -7.88 -8.48
C VAL A 109 -0.09 -8.66 -7.31
N THR A 110 0.36 -9.90 -7.13
CA THR A 110 0.03 -10.75 -5.98
C THR A 110 1.07 -10.60 -4.88
N LEU A 111 0.66 -10.62 -3.62
CA LEU A 111 1.54 -10.57 -2.46
C LEU A 111 1.38 -11.87 -1.66
N SER A 112 2.49 -12.46 -1.24
CA SER A 112 2.48 -13.77 -0.57
C SER A 112 3.28 -13.84 0.73
N ARG A 113 4.20 -12.89 0.96
CA ARG A 113 5.08 -12.88 2.14
C ARG A 113 4.59 -11.95 3.23
N GLY A 114 3.88 -10.87 2.86
CA GLY A 114 3.43 -9.84 3.80
C GLY A 114 4.54 -8.97 4.42
N VAL A 115 5.80 -9.10 4.02
CA VAL A 115 6.92 -8.28 4.53
C VAL A 115 7.81 -7.81 3.38
N ASP A 116 7.87 -6.48 3.17
CA ASP A 116 8.59 -5.84 2.04
C ASP A 116 8.34 -6.54 0.70
N ASP A 117 7.08 -6.93 0.47
CA ASP A 117 6.70 -7.74 -0.68
C ASP A 117 6.28 -6.86 -1.86
N SER A 118 7.00 -6.98 -2.98
CA SER A 118 6.73 -6.25 -4.23
C SER A 118 5.87 -7.05 -5.23
N GLY A 119 5.52 -8.29 -4.87
CA GLY A 119 4.88 -9.24 -5.77
C GLY A 119 5.80 -9.90 -6.80
N LEU A 120 7.12 -9.74 -6.63
CA LEU A 120 8.13 -10.50 -7.35
C LEU A 120 8.86 -11.45 -6.41
N PHE A 121 9.25 -12.62 -6.92
CA PHE A 121 10.12 -13.56 -6.17
C PHE A 121 11.44 -12.87 -5.75
N ILE A 122 12.04 -12.12 -6.67
CA ILE A 122 13.23 -11.30 -6.45
C ILE A 122 13.00 -9.92 -7.06
N THR A 123 13.17 -8.87 -6.27
CA THR A 123 13.12 -7.48 -6.74
C THR A 123 14.52 -7.06 -7.19
N ASP A 124 14.77 -7.02 -8.50
CA ASP A 124 16.00 -6.46 -9.07
C ASP A 124 15.71 -5.08 -9.67
N LEU A 125 16.25 -4.02 -9.06
CA LEU A 125 16.09 -2.64 -9.56
C LEU A 125 16.79 -2.39 -10.90
N ASN A 126 17.69 -3.29 -11.31
CA ASN A 126 18.40 -3.25 -12.59
C ASN A 126 17.81 -4.21 -13.62
N ASP A 127 16.64 -4.80 -13.37
CA ASP A 127 15.96 -5.63 -14.36
C ASP A 127 15.78 -4.84 -15.66
N SER A 128 16.06 -5.50 -16.77
CA SER A 128 15.86 -4.95 -18.12
C SER A 128 14.39 -4.69 -18.46
N ARG A 129 13.48 -5.32 -17.74
CA ARG A 129 12.03 -5.12 -17.83
C ARG A 129 11.60 -4.08 -16.81
N PHE A 130 10.47 -3.43 -17.08
CA PHE A 130 9.83 -2.58 -16.08
C PHE A 130 9.44 -3.41 -14.86
N LEU A 131 9.74 -2.88 -13.68
CA LEU A 131 9.15 -3.39 -12.44
C LEU A 131 7.66 -3.06 -12.40
N PRO A 132 6.86 -3.80 -11.61
CA PRO A 132 5.46 -3.45 -11.41
C PRO A 132 5.31 -2.00 -10.96
N PHE A 133 4.36 -1.30 -11.57
CA PHE A 133 4.04 0.12 -11.34
C PHE A 133 5.15 1.11 -11.74
N GLU A 134 6.25 0.66 -12.34
CA GLU A 134 7.35 1.55 -12.72
C GLU A 134 6.89 2.59 -13.75
N GLY A 135 7.19 3.86 -13.48
CA GLY A 135 6.81 4.99 -14.34
C GLY A 135 5.41 5.55 -14.08
N MET A 136 4.61 4.96 -13.19
CA MET A 136 3.34 5.56 -12.78
C MET A 136 3.54 6.88 -12.04
N ASP A 137 2.60 7.81 -12.23
CA ASP A 137 2.61 9.10 -11.53
C ASP A 137 2.27 8.89 -10.06
N LEU A 138 3.15 9.34 -9.16
CA LEU A 138 2.97 9.18 -7.73
C LEU A 138 2.07 10.28 -7.11
N LEU A 139 1.66 11.29 -7.88
CA LEU A 139 0.80 12.38 -7.40
C LEU A 139 -0.69 12.14 -7.64
N SER A 140 -1.06 11.05 -8.32
CA SER A 140 -2.44 10.76 -8.68
C SER A 140 -2.73 9.26 -8.69
N GLY A 141 -4.01 8.91 -8.52
CA GLY A 141 -4.49 7.53 -8.54
C GLY A 141 -4.71 6.95 -7.14
N THR A 142 -5.32 5.76 -7.14
CA THR A 142 -5.68 5.04 -5.92
C THR A 142 -4.89 3.75 -5.88
N LEU A 143 -4.13 3.57 -4.80
CA LEU A 143 -3.47 2.32 -4.47
C LEU A 143 -4.47 1.42 -3.73
N ASN A 144 -4.79 0.27 -4.29
CA ASN A 144 -5.71 -0.69 -3.69
C ASN A 144 -4.94 -1.92 -3.20
N LEU A 145 -5.01 -2.21 -1.91
CA LEU A 145 -4.62 -3.50 -1.33
C LEU A 145 -5.88 -4.31 -1.08
N SER A 146 -5.90 -5.57 -1.49
CA SER A 146 -6.98 -6.52 -1.17
C SER A 146 -6.41 -7.79 -0.52
N LEU A 147 -6.99 -8.21 0.59
CA LEU A 147 -6.72 -9.46 1.32
C LEU A 147 -7.93 -10.39 1.15
N PHE A 148 -7.70 -11.57 0.58
CA PHE A 148 -8.77 -12.52 0.20
C PHE A 148 -9.10 -13.47 1.36
N HIS A 149 -10.26 -14.13 1.31
CA HIS A 149 -10.67 -15.13 2.31
C HIS A 149 -10.61 -14.61 3.76
N THR A 150 -11.05 -13.37 3.97
CA THR A 150 -11.07 -12.68 5.27
C THR A 150 -12.46 -12.60 5.91
N GLY A 151 -13.42 -13.27 5.27
CA GLY A 151 -14.77 -13.50 5.79
C GLY A 151 -14.80 -14.27 7.11
N GLN A 152 -16.01 -14.46 7.66
CA GLN A 152 -16.19 -15.15 8.95
C GLN A 152 -15.58 -16.56 8.97
N ASP A 153 -15.71 -17.30 7.87
CA ASP A 153 -15.21 -18.68 7.73
C ASP A 153 -13.92 -18.76 6.89
N GLY A 154 -13.31 -17.61 6.59
CA GLY A 154 -12.12 -17.52 5.75
C GLY A 154 -10.83 -17.89 6.50
N ASP A 155 -9.89 -18.52 5.82
CA ASP A 155 -8.61 -18.97 6.40
C ASP A 155 -7.65 -17.82 6.75
N GLN A 156 -7.78 -16.66 6.10
CA GLN A 156 -7.03 -15.44 6.42
C GLN A 156 -7.77 -14.51 7.41
N ARG A 157 -8.88 -14.95 8.02
CA ARG A 157 -9.60 -14.17 9.04
C ARG A 157 -8.71 -13.80 10.23
N SER A 158 -7.93 -14.77 10.72
CA SER A 158 -7.03 -14.58 11.87
C SER A 158 -5.87 -13.61 11.56
N LEU A 159 -5.34 -13.66 10.33
CA LEU A 159 -4.36 -12.69 9.83
C LEU A 159 -4.95 -11.29 9.91
N LEU A 160 -6.15 -11.08 9.37
CA LEU A 160 -6.81 -9.78 9.38
C LEU A 160 -7.11 -9.30 10.81
N GLU A 161 -7.58 -10.17 11.71
CA GLU A 161 -7.83 -9.83 13.12
C GLU A 161 -6.57 -9.37 13.86
N SER A 162 -5.39 -9.83 13.44
CA SER A 162 -4.10 -9.45 14.01
C SER A 162 -3.41 -8.29 13.28
N LEU A 163 -4.00 -7.77 12.20
CA LEU A 163 -3.42 -6.72 11.37
C LEU A 163 -3.45 -5.37 12.09
N ASN A 164 -2.27 -4.84 12.42
CA ASN A 164 -2.16 -3.58 13.17
C ASN A 164 -1.99 -2.36 12.26
N ASP A 165 -1.49 -2.53 11.04
CA ASP A 165 -1.27 -1.46 10.07
C ASP A 165 -1.19 -2.05 8.65
N VAL A 166 -1.19 -1.19 7.64
CA VAL A 166 -0.73 -1.51 6.28
C VAL A 166 0.35 -0.51 5.92
N ILE A 167 1.51 -1.02 5.53
CA ILE A 167 2.69 -0.19 5.25
C ILE A 167 3.07 -0.33 3.79
N PHE A 168 3.05 0.79 3.05
CA PHE A 168 3.56 0.86 1.70
C PHE A 168 4.98 1.44 1.68
N HIS A 169 5.91 0.77 1.01
CA HIS A 169 7.23 1.30 0.72
C HIS A 169 7.27 1.73 -0.74
N ILE A 170 7.25 3.04 -0.96
CA ILE A 170 7.21 3.62 -2.29
C ILE A 170 8.60 4.15 -2.60
N ARG A 171 9.30 3.48 -3.53
CA ARG A 171 10.56 3.96 -4.09
C ARG A 171 10.24 4.73 -5.37
N TYR A 172 10.67 5.97 -5.47
CA TYR A 172 10.33 6.84 -6.59
C TYR A 172 11.49 7.72 -7.01
N VAL A 173 11.39 8.23 -8.23
CA VAL A 173 12.39 9.11 -8.85
C VAL A 173 11.74 10.46 -9.15
N MET A 174 12.41 11.53 -8.72
CA MET A 174 12.05 12.90 -9.07
C MET A 174 12.92 13.39 -10.23
N LYS A 175 12.28 13.90 -11.29
CA LYS A 175 12.95 14.51 -12.44
C LYS A 175 12.40 15.89 -12.71
#